data_AF-A0A8H8A3R3-F1
#
_entry.id   AF-A0A8H8A3R3-F1
#
_cell.length_a   1.000
_cell.length_b   1.000
_cell.length_c   1.000
_cell.angle_alpha   90.00
_cell.angle_beta   90.00
_cell.angle_gamma   90.00
#
_symmetry.space_group_name_H-M   'P 1'
#
loop_
_entity.id
_entity.type
_entity.pdbx_description
1 polymer ?
#
loop_
_entity_poly.entity_id
_entity_poly.type
_entity_poly.pdbx_seq_one_letter_code
_entity_poly.pdbx_strand_id
1 'polypeptide(L)'
;MAYGEAQGDGLTRQGVGRHIWGERQDYTDGAFSESIGCGLDLSAYGLGARTHRYALVVDRGTVTYAGLEADAGALTVSSAEAVLAALGAQQG
;
A
#
# COMPACT_ATOMS: atom_id res chain seq x y z
N MET A 1 -15.13 -1.50 -25.18
CA MET A 1 -14.51 -2.74 -24.68
C MET A 1 -14.72 -2.77 -23.17
N ALA A 2 -15.81 -3.40 -22.72
CA ALA A 2 -16.09 -3.58 -21.30
C ALA A 2 -15.52 -4.93 -20.89
N TYR A 3 -14.67 -4.96 -19.86
CA TYR A 3 -14.17 -6.21 -19.30
C TYR A 3 -15.03 -6.59 -18.09
N GLY A 4 -15.52 -7.84 -18.12
CA GLY A 4 -16.62 -8.34 -17.30
C GLY A 4 -16.29 -8.56 -15.82
N GLU A 5 -17.39 -8.65 -15.07
CA GLU A 5 -17.49 -8.84 -13.63
C GLU A 5 -17.03 -10.25 -13.22
N ALA A 6 -16.11 -10.34 -12.25
CA ALA A 6 -15.70 -11.61 -11.66
C ALA A 6 -15.83 -11.54 -10.13
N GLN A 7 -16.73 -12.37 -9.58
CA GLN A 7 -16.92 -12.62 -8.15
C GLN A 7 -15.72 -13.41 -7.57
N GLY A 8 -15.18 -12.98 -6.42
CA GLY A 8 -14.23 -13.77 -5.63
C GLY A 8 -13.32 -12.98 -4.66
N ASP A 9 -13.41 -13.36 -3.38
CA ASP A 9 -12.55 -13.18 -2.20
C ASP A 9 -11.58 -11.96 -2.09
N GLY A 10 -12.10 -10.92 -1.43
CA GLY A 10 -11.45 -10.23 -0.30
C GLY A 10 -10.17 -9.44 -0.55
N LEU A 11 -9.06 -10.11 -0.86
CA LEU A 11 -7.72 -9.51 -0.83
C LEU A 11 -6.88 -9.80 -2.08
N THR A 12 -7.34 -10.67 -2.99
CA THR A 12 -6.52 -11.12 -4.13
C THR A 12 -7.01 -10.63 -5.49
N ARG A 13 -8.16 -9.95 -5.53
CA ARG A 13 -8.72 -9.41 -6.79
C ARG A 13 -9.27 -7.98 -6.73
N GLN A 14 -9.37 -7.37 -5.54
CA GLN A 14 -9.60 -5.93 -5.45
C GLN A 14 -8.25 -5.23 -5.47
N GLY A 15 -7.73 -5.09 -6.68
CA GLY A 15 -6.42 -4.51 -6.86
C GLY A 15 -6.33 -3.12 -6.23
N VAL A 16 -5.20 -2.87 -5.58
CA VAL A 16 -4.74 -1.51 -5.24
C VAL A 16 -4.81 -0.56 -6.43
N GLY A 17 -4.89 -1.08 -7.65
CA GLY A 17 -5.17 -0.35 -8.88
C GLY A 17 -6.31 0.68 -8.79
N ARG A 18 -7.44 0.43 -8.10
CA ARG A 18 -8.51 1.46 -8.00
C ARG A 18 -8.17 2.64 -7.09
N HIS A 19 -7.25 2.45 -6.15
CA HIS A 19 -6.77 3.52 -5.27
C HIS A 19 -5.54 4.21 -5.87
N ILE A 20 -4.62 3.45 -6.45
CA ILE A 20 -3.40 3.96 -7.08
C ILE A 20 -3.69 4.63 -8.44
N TRP A 21 -4.67 4.14 -9.19
CA TRP A 21 -5.05 4.63 -10.52
C TRP A 21 -6.48 5.17 -10.53
N GLY A 22 -6.65 6.38 -9.97
CA GLY A 22 -7.58 7.40 -10.46
C GLY A 22 -9.07 7.08 -10.55
N GLU A 23 -9.79 7.39 -9.47
CA GLU A 23 -11.17 7.94 -9.47
C GLU A 23 -11.45 8.71 -8.16
N ARG A 24 -10.71 8.37 -7.09
CA ARG A 24 -10.56 9.15 -5.85
C ARG A 24 -9.20 9.87 -5.85
N GLN A 25 -9.17 11.16 -5.51
CA GLN A 25 -7.92 11.93 -5.38
C GLN A 25 -7.18 11.50 -4.10
N ASP A 26 -6.31 10.51 -4.18
CA ASP A 26 -5.47 10.06 -3.05
C ASP A 26 -4.21 10.92 -2.85
N TYR A 27 -4.10 12.09 -3.49
CA TYR A 27 -2.82 12.79 -3.62
C TYR A 27 -2.35 13.55 -2.38
N THR A 28 -3.23 13.85 -1.40
CA THR A 28 -2.83 14.71 -0.27
C THR A 28 -3.49 14.41 1.08
N ASP A 29 -4.57 13.64 1.14
CA ASP A 29 -5.34 13.42 2.38
C ASP A 29 -5.05 12.09 3.10
N GLY A 30 -4.30 11.19 2.48
CA GLY A 30 -3.97 9.89 3.05
C GLY A 30 -5.07 8.82 2.92
N ALA A 31 -6.11 9.07 2.12
CA ALA A 31 -7.24 8.15 1.95
C ALA A 31 -6.83 6.74 1.50
N PHE A 32 -5.78 6.62 0.67
CA PHE A 32 -5.22 5.31 0.32
C PHE A 32 -4.72 4.56 1.55
N SER A 33 -3.85 5.19 2.33
CA SER A 33 -3.24 4.57 3.51
C SER A 33 -4.30 4.20 4.53
N GLU A 34 -5.33 5.02 4.72
CA GLU A 34 -6.48 4.70 5.57
C GLU A 34 -7.22 3.45 5.05
N SER A 35 -7.47 3.36 3.74
CA SER A 35 -8.17 2.21 3.14
C SER A 35 -7.45 0.87 3.30
N ILE A 36 -6.12 0.90 3.42
CA ILE A 36 -5.29 -0.30 3.66
C ILE A 36 -4.89 -0.47 5.12
N GLY A 37 -5.51 0.27 6.05
CA GLY A 37 -5.24 0.16 7.49
C GLY A 37 -3.90 0.74 7.95
N CYS A 38 -3.24 1.55 7.11
CA CYS A 38 -1.99 2.24 7.40
C CYS A 38 -2.18 3.72 7.77
N GLY A 39 -3.42 4.17 7.99
CA GLY A 39 -3.71 5.52 8.48
C GLY A 39 -3.26 5.72 9.92
N LEU A 40 -2.78 6.92 10.25
CA LEU A 40 -2.27 7.28 11.58
C LEU A 40 -2.69 8.71 11.93
N ASP A 41 -3.43 8.90 13.02
CA ASP A 41 -3.78 10.24 13.52
C ASP A 41 -2.76 10.71 14.57
N LEU A 42 -1.99 11.75 14.23
CA LEU A 42 -1.05 12.41 15.14
C LEU A 42 -1.48 13.86 15.44
N SER A 43 -2.78 14.16 15.37
CA SER A 43 -3.34 15.47 15.70
C SER A 43 -3.05 15.90 17.14
N ALA A 44 -2.97 14.95 18.08
CA ALA A 44 -2.55 15.21 19.46
C ALA A 44 -1.12 15.78 19.56
N TYR A 45 -0.29 15.57 18.54
CA TYR A 45 1.07 16.10 18.42
C TYR A 45 1.17 17.27 17.43
N GLY A 46 0.04 17.81 16.95
CA GLY A 46 0.00 18.91 15.98
C GLY A 46 0.41 18.51 14.56
N LEU A 47 0.51 17.20 14.26
CA LEU A 47 0.99 16.70 12.97
C LEU A 47 -0.14 16.34 12.00
N GLY A 48 -1.38 16.23 12.49
CA GLY A 48 -2.56 15.85 11.70
C GLY A 48 -2.57 14.38 11.28
N ALA A 49 -3.34 14.08 10.23
CA ALA A 49 -3.37 12.76 9.61
C ALA A 49 -2.03 12.44 8.92
N ARG A 50 -1.56 11.22 9.13
CA ARG A 50 -0.30 10.67 8.64
C ARG A 50 -0.52 9.22 8.20
N THR A 51 0.55 8.64 7.69
CA THR A 51 0.59 7.23 7.29
C THR A 51 1.64 6.54 8.13
N HIS A 52 1.39 5.29 8.51
CA HIS A 52 2.46 4.41 8.95
C HIS A 52 3.50 4.25 7.83
N ARG A 53 4.72 3.87 8.19
CA ARG A 53 5.78 3.62 7.20
C ARG A 53 5.57 2.23 6.61
N TYR A 54 5.47 2.17 5.29
CA TYR A 54 5.36 0.92 4.55
C TYR A 54 5.97 1.02 3.16
N ALA A 55 6.25 -0.13 2.55
CA ALA A 55 6.58 -0.25 1.14
C ALA A 55 5.71 -1.32 0.48
N LEU A 56 5.19 -1.04 -0.72
CA LEU A 56 4.43 -1.99 -1.52
C LEU A 56 5.14 -2.22 -2.85
N VAL A 57 5.26 -3.49 -3.28
CA VAL A 57 5.49 -3.82 -4.69
C VAL A 57 4.15 -4.21 -5.29
N VAL A 58 3.82 -3.60 -6.41
CA VAL A 58 2.54 -3.80 -7.09
C VAL A 58 2.79 -4.24 -8.53
N ASP A 59 2.40 -5.46 -8.89
CA ASP A 59 2.35 -5.94 -10.28
C ASP A 59 0.89 -5.99 -10.76
N ARG A 60 0.59 -5.26 -11.84
CA ARG A 60 -0.73 -5.23 -12.49
C ARG A 60 -1.91 -5.09 -11.51
N GLY A 61 -1.75 -4.16 -10.57
CA GLY A 61 -2.76 -3.85 -9.56
C GLY A 61 -2.82 -4.84 -8.39
N THR A 62 -1.99 -5.87 -8.37
CA THR A 62 -1.90 -6.82 -7.25
C THR A 62 -0.67 -6.51 -6.40
N VAL A 63 -0.84 -6.46 -5.08
CA VAL A 63 0.30 -6.31 -4.15
C VAL A 63 1.07 -7.64 -4.10
N THR A 64 2.32 -7.63 -4.52
CA THR A 64 3.22 -8.79 -4.50
C THR A 64 4.20 -8.76 -3.34
N TYR A 65 4.38 -7.59 -2.72
CA TYR A 65 5.14 -7.41 -1.48
C TYR A 65 4.50 -6.32 -0.63
N ALA A 66 4.39 -6.55 0.68
CA ALA A 66 3.92 -5.59 1.66
C ALA A 66 4.87 -5.53 2.87
N GLY A 67 5.81 -4.59 2.84
CA GLY A 67 6.71 -4.30 3.95
C GLY A 67 6.07 -3.30 4.90
N LEU A 68 5.27 -3.79 5.86
CA LEU A 68 4.62 -2.97 6.89
C LEU A 68 5.49 -2.91 8.14
N GLU A 69 5.90 -1.73 8.58
CA GLU A 69 6.68 -1.59 9.82
C GLU A 69 5.79 -1.79 11.05
N ALA A 70 6.21 -2.68 11.95
CA ALA A 70 5.48 -2.94 13.20
C ALA A 70 5.64 -1.78 14.20
N ASP A 71 6.82 -1.17 14.22
CA ASP A 71 7.19 -0.15 15.21
C ASP A 71 7.32 1.24 14.59
N ALA A 72 6.91 2.26 15.34
CA ALA A 72 7.07 3.64 14.94
C ALA A 72 8.57 3.98 14.77
N GLY A 73 8.93 4.53 13.61
CA GLY A 73 10.30 4.94 13.30
C GLY A 73 11.19 3.85 12.71
N ALA A 74 10.76 2.58 12.72
CA ALA A 74 11.51 1.45 12.13
C ALA A 74 11.63 1.58 10.60
N LEU A 75 12.77 1.12 10.05
CA LEU A 75 13.07 1.09 8.62
C LEU A 75 13.74 -0.25 8.29
N THR A 76 12.98 -1.33 8.48
CA THR A 76 13.50 -2.70 8.37
C THR A 76 12.95 -3.40 7.13
N VAL A 77 11.63 -3.47 7.00
CA VAL A 77 10.92 -4.11 5.88
C VAL A 77 10.47 -3.09 4.82
N SER A 78 10.55 -1.80 5.12
CA SER A 78 10.22 -0.73 4.18
C SER A 78 11.44 -0.05 3.56
N SER A 79 12.65 -0.54 3.86
CA SER A 79 13.89 -0.01 3.26
C SER A 79 13.99 -0.34 1.77
N ALA A 80 14.75 0.46 1.02
CA ALA A 80 14.99 0.20 -0.39
C ALA A 80 15.70 -1.15 -0.61
N GLU A 81 16.62 -1.51 0.28
CA GLU A 81 17.33 -2.78 0.28
C GLU A 81 16.38 -3.97 0.49
N ALA A 82 15.43 -3.85 1.43
CA ALA A 82 14.42 -4.90 1.68
C ALA A 82 13.51 -5.09 0.47
N VAL A 83 13.06 -3.99 -0.15
CA VAL A 83 12.25 -4.03 -1.37
C VAL A 83 13.02 -4.64 -2.53
N LEU A 84 14.29 -4.27 -2.73
CA LEU A 84 15.12 -4.82 -3.79
C LEU A 84 15.36 -6.33 -3.61
N ALA A 85 15.59 -6.78 -2.36
CA ALA A 85 15.69 -8.20 -2.05
C ALA A 85 14.39 -8.95 -2.39
N ALA A 86 13.23 -8.36 -2.10
CA ALA A 86 11.93 -8.93 -2.46
C ALA A 86 11.72 -9.02 -3.98
N LEU A 87 12.22 -8.05 -4.75
CA LEU A 87 12.19 -8.07 -6.22
C LEU A 87 13.14 -9.14 -6.81
N GLY A 88 14.32 -9.30 -6.23
CA GLY A 88 15.32 -10.28 -6.67
C GLY A 88 14.90 -11.74 -6.41
N ALA A 89 14.08 -11.99 -5.39
CA ALA A 89 13.52 -13.30 -5.08
C ALA A 89 12.42 -13.77 -6.07
N GLN A 90 11.94 -12.89 -6.95
CA GLN A 90 10.82 -13.14 -7.88
C GLN A 90 11.27 -13.45 -9.32
N GLN A 91 12.57 -13.56 -9.59
CA GLN A 91 13.16 -13.72 -10.94
C GLN A 91 13.58 -15.18 -11.26
N GLY A 92 12.84 -16.17 -10.77
CA GLY A 92 13.08 -17.61 -10.99
C GLY A 92 12.14 -18.23 -11.99
#